data_AF-A0A0M0KQS7-F1
#
_entry.id   AF-A0A0M0KQS7-F1
#
_cell.length_a   1.000
_cell.length_b   1.000
_cell.length_c   1.000
_cell.angle_alpha   90.00
_cell.angle_beta   90.00
_cell.angle_gamma   90.00
#
_symmetry.space_group_name_H-M   'P 1'
#
loop_
_entity.id
_entity.type
_entity.pdbx_description
1 polymer ?
#
loop_
_entity_poly.entity_id
_entity_poly.type
_entity_poly.pdbx_seq_one_letter_code
_entity_poly.pdbx_strand_id
1 'polypeptide(L)'
;MGDVGLLLSGATLFLNSLMLLGKADGKSVGVFNLFIGVLQVVIPFYLIAVSDQQTWTIFNLACVFLFGFTYLYVGMTNVANLNGSGLGWFSVWVSVIAVVYAMVSAVKFHDTVSTLTWVMWAYLWFLFFLSMALHKKIDAYVGKVAFVQSWVTLTVPALLSLMGVWKTPLVSQVWTYVLLAAFVYFIVCTVQLFVSSRSVKIETPVETRKLA
;
A
#
# COMPACT_ATOMS: atom_id res chain seq x y z
N MET A 1 -7.35 13.72 -13.36
CA MET A 1 -6.58 12.61 -14.00
C MET A 1 -5.88 11.74 -12.97
N GLY A 2 -5.31 12.29 -11.89
CA GLY A 2 -4.78 11.50 -10.76
C GLY A 2 -5.81 10.54 -10.14
N ASP A 3 -7.09 10.91 -10.11
CA ASP A 3 -8.16 10.09 -9.51
C ASP A 3 -8.43 8.79 -10.27
N VAL A 4 -8.22 8.78 -11.59
CA VAL A 4 -8.33 7.55 -12.40
C VAL A 4 -7.18 6.60 -12.04
N GLY A 5 -5.96 7.12 -11.90
CA GLY A 5 -4.83 6.34 -11.41
C GLY A 5 -5.10 5.79 -10.01
N LEU A 6 -5.66 6.59 -9.11
CA LEU A 6 -6.04 6.18 -7.77
C LEU A 6 -7.09 5.07 -7.76
N LEU A 7 -8.12 5.18 -8.62
CA LEU A 7 -9.15 4.15 -8.77
C LEU A 7 -8.58 2.82 -9.27
N LEU A 8 -7.72 2.87 -10.31
CA LEU A 8 -7.07 1.70 -10.88
C LEU A 8 -6.10 1.05 -9.88
N SER A 9 -5.35 1.86 -9.13
CA SER A 9 -4.54 1.39 -8.00
C SER A 9 -5.38 0.66 -6.95
N GLY A 10 -6.60 1.15 -6.69
CA GLY A 10 -7.56 0.49 -5.80
C GLY A 10 -7.89 -0.92 -6.26
N ALA A 11 -8.25 -1.08 -7.53
CA ALA A 11 -8.50 -2.40 -8.12
C ALA A 11 -7.26 -3.32 -8.06
N THR A 12 -6.08 -2.79 -8.36
CA THR A 12 -4.83 -3.57 -8.30
C THR A 12 -4.51 -4.02 -6.90
N LEU A 13 -4.62 -3.12 -5.92
CA LEU A 13 -4.34 -3.44 -4.53
C LEU A 13 -5.36 -4.44 -3.96
N PHE A 14 -6.62 -4.33 -4.37
CA PHE A 14 -7.66 -5.30 -4.05
C PHE A 14 -7.29 -6.70 -4.58
N LEU A 15 -6.90 -6.83 -5.85
CA LEU A 15 -6.48 -8.11 -6.41
C LEU A 15 -5.22 -8.67 -5.74
N ASN A 16 -4.23 -7.81 -5.45
CA ASN A 16 -3.05 -8.19 -4.69
C ASN A 16 -3.41 -8.72 -3.30
N SER A 17 -4.39 -8.09 -2.64
CA SER A 17 -4.87 -8.55 -1.33
C SER A 17 -5.49 -9.96 -1.41
N LEU A 18 -6.29 -10.23 -2.44
CA LEU A 18 -6.90 -11.54 -2.64
C LEU A 18 -5.85 -12.61 -2.96
N MET A 19 -4.83 -12.25 -3.73
CA MET A 19 -3.68 -13.13 -3.99
C MET A 19 -2.95 -13.50 -2.70
N LEU A 20 -2.62 -12.52 -1.84
CA LEU A 20 -1.96 -12.77 -0.54
C LEU A 20 -2.81 -13.61 0.41
N LEU A 21 -4.14 -13.53 0.28
CA LEU A 21 -5.11 -14.33 1.03
C LEU A 21 -5.37 -15.71 0.40
N GLY A 22 -4.66 -16.08 -0.68
CA GLY A 22 -4.82 -17.35 -1.38
C GLY A 22 -6.14 -17.51 -2.14
N LYS A 23 -6.82 -16.40 -2.44
CA LYS A 23 -8.12 -16.37 -3.13
C LYS A 23 -8.01 -16.11 -4.64
N ALA A 24 -6.87 -15.66 -5.12
CA ALA A 24 -6.61 -15.39 -6.53
C ALA A 24 -5.23 -15.93 -6.95
N ASP A 25 -5.13 -16.38 -8.20
CA ASP A 25 -3.88 -16.87 -8.78
C ASP A 25 -2.86 -15.73 -8.99
N GLY A 26 -1.61 -15.97 -8.60
CA GLY A 26 -0.55 -14.97 -8.63
C GLY A 26 -0.20 -14.49 -10.03
N LYS A 27 -0.16 -15.39 -11.03
CA LYS A 27 0.18 -15.01 -12.42
C LYS A 27 -0.90 -14.13 -13.03
N SER A 28 -2.17 -14.50 -12.84
CA SER A 28 -3.32 -13.74 -13.34
C SER A 28 -3.37 -12.34 -12.72
N VAL A 29 -3.16 -12.23 -11.41
CA VAL A 29 -3.03 -10.94 -10.72
C VAL A 29 -1.78 -10.18 -11.18
N GLY A 30 -0.69 -10.88 -11.45
CA GLY A 30 0.54 -10.31 -11.99
C GLY A 30 0.35 -9.61 -13.34
N VAL A 31 -0.41 -10.21 -14.27
CA VAL A 31 -0.75 -9.58 -15.56
C VAL A 31 -1.50 -8.27 -15.34
N PHE A 32 -2.48 -8.24 -14.43
CA PHE A 32 -3.21 -7.01 -14.13
C PHE A 32 -2.31 -5.92 -13.55
N ASN A 33 -1.38 -6.30 -12.67
CA ASN A 33 -0.37 -5.37 -12.13
C ASN A 33 0.51 -4.77 -13.22
N LEU A 34 0.88 -5.53 -14.26
CA LEU A 34 1.66 -4.99 -15.38
C LEU A 34 0.87 -3.93 -16.14
N PHE A 35 -0.41 -4.17 -16.46
CA PHE A 35 -1.24 -3.17 -17.15
C PHE A 35 -1.35 -1.87 -16.36
N ILE A 36 -1.68 -1.97 -15.08
CA ILE A 36 -1.85 -0.77 -14.25
C ILE A 36 -0.50 -0.09 -13.99
N GLY A 37 0.57 -0.87 -13.79
CA GLY A 37 1.93 -0.34 -13.64
C GLY A 37 2.38 0.46 -14.85
N VAL A 38 2.16 -0.02 -16.07
CA VAL A 38 2.48 0.72 -17.30
C VAL A 38 1.68 2.01 -17.37
N LEU A 39 0.36 1.96 -17.15
CA LEU A 39 -0.48 3.17 -17.16
C LEU A 39 -0.02 4.20 -16.11
N GLN A 40 0.33 3.73 -14.91
CA GLN A 40 0.82 4.55 -13.81
C GLN A 40 2.24 5.13 -14.01
N VAL A 41 2.96 4.70 -15.05
CA VAL A 41 4.24 5.30 -15.45
C VAL A 41 4.02 6.24 -16.64
N VAL A 42 3.28 5.80 -17.66
CA VAL A 42 3.05 6.57 -18.88
C VAL A 42 2.24 7.84 -18.62
N ILE A 43 1.18 7.77 -17.81
CA ILE A 43 0.31 8.91 -17.55
C ILE A 43 1.07 10.03 -16.82
N PRO A 44 1.81 9.79 -15.71
CA PRO A 44 2.60 10.84 -15.07
C PRO A 44 3.70 11.41 -15.94
N PHE A 45 4.35 10.62 -16.80
CA PHE A 45 5.31 11.15 -17.77
C PHE A 45 4.67 12.18 -18.70
N TYR A 46 3.52 11.83 -19.27
CA TYR A 46 2.75 12.76 -20.12
C TYR A 46 2.35 14.01 -19.33
N LEU A 47 1.79 13.85 -18.13
CA LEU A 47 1.35 14.97 -17.29
C LEU A 47 2.50 15.90 -16.89
N ILE A 48 3.66 15.35 -16.56
CA ILE A 48 4.85 16.16 -16.27
C ILE A 48 5.28 16.90 -17.53
N ALA A 49 5.35 16.25 -18.69
CA ALA A 49 5.78 16.90 -19.94
C ALA A 49 4.91 18.10 -20.35
N VAL A 50 3.60 18.05 -20.07
CA VAL A 50 2.66 19.13 -20.40
C VAL A 50 2.31 20.03 -19.21
N SER A 51 2.95 19.83 -18.05
CA SER A 51 2.70 20.63 -16.85
C SER A 51 3.29 22.03 -16.94
N ASP A 52 2.95 22.86 -15.96
CA ASP A 52 3.55 24.17 -15.71
C ASP A 52 5.02 24.12 -15.24
N GLN A 53 5.60 22.91 -15.09
CA GLN A 53 6.95 22.66 -14.57
C GLN A 53 7.22 23.26 -13.18
N GLN A 54 6.18 23.59 -12.42
CA GLN A 54 6.36 24.11 -11.05
C GLN A 54 6.76 22.99 -10.10
N THR A 55 7.61 23.32 -9.13
CA THR A 55 8.18 22.36 -8.16
C THR A 55 7.10 21.51 -7.48
N TRP A 56 5.99 22.13 -7.04
CA TRP A 56 4.92 21.41 -6.34
C TRP A 56 4.03 20.59 -7.27
N THR A 57 3.88 21.00 -8.54
CA THR A 57 3.20 20.20 -9.56
C THR A 57 3.99 18.92 -9.84
N ILE A 58 5.29 19.05 -10.07
CA ILE A 58 6.19 17.90 -10.28
C ILE A 58 6.23 17.01 -9.03
N PHE A 59 6.31 17.58 -7.83
CA PHE A 59 6.28 16.83 -6.57
C PHE A 59 5.03 15.96 -6.46
N ASN A 60 3.85 16.51 -6.72
CA ASN A 60 2.59 15.76 -6.64
C ASN A 60 2.48 14.66 -7.70
N LEU A 61 3.02 14.88 -8.90
CA LEU A 61 3.03 13.89 -9.98
C LEU A 61 4.09 12.79 -9.77
N ALA A 62 5.22 13.13 -9.17
CA ALA A 62 6.34 12.20 -8.95
C ALA A 62 5.94 11.02 -8.07
N CYS A 63 5.04 11.23 -7.11
CA CYS A 63 4.58 10.20 -6.20
C CYS A 63 3.91 9.01 -6.92
N VAL A 64 3.31 9.27 -8.08
CA VAL A 64 2.58 8.26 -8.86
C VAL A 64 3.52 7.16 -9.37
N PHE A 65 4.77 7.52 -9.71
CA PHE A 65 5.78 6.55 -10.13
C PHE A 65 6.12 5.52 -9.05
N LEU A 66 6.04 5.90 -7.76
CA LEU A 66 6.29 4.96 -6.65
C LEU A 66 5.35 3.76 -6.75
N PHE A 67 4.07 4.03 -7.00
CA PHE A 67 3.03 3.02 -7.15
C PHE A 67 3.14 2.29 -8.49
N GLY A 68 3.37 3.03 -9.59
CA GLY A 68 3.54 2.44 -10.92
C GLY A 68 4.68 1.42 -10.96
N PHE A 69 5.86 1.78 -10.45
CA PHE A 69 6.99 0.85 -10.35
C PHE A 69 6.73 -0.29 -9.36
N THR A 70 6.02 -0.05 -8.26
CA THR A 70 5.59 -1.13 -7.36
C THR A 70 4.78 -2.17 -8.12
N TYR A 71 3.77 -1.76 -8.90
CA TYR A 71 2.93 -2.68 -9.66
C TYR A 71 3.69 -3.37 -10.78
N LEU A 72 4.54 -2.67 -11.53
CA LEU A 72 5.39 -3.32 -12.53
C LEU A 72 6.27 -4.41 -11.90
N TYR A 73 6.86 -4.13 -10.73
CA TYR A 73 7.73 -5.07 -10.05
C TYR A 73 6.94 -6.25 -9.48
N VAL A 74 5.79 -6.04 -8.86
CA VAL A 74 4.87 -7.12 -8.44
C VAL A 74 4.46 -7.98 -9.63
N GLY A 75 4.04 -7.33 -10.73
CA GLY A 75 3.60 -7.98 -11.95
C GLY A 75 4.66 -8.89 -12.55
N MET A 76 5.88 -8.38 -12.73
CA MET A 76 7.01 -9.14 -13.24
C MET A 76 7.41 -10.28 -12.30
N THR A 77 7.46 -10.01 -11.00
CA THR A 77 7.80 -11.01 -9.99
C THR A 77 6.82 -12.19 -10.04
N ASN A 78 5.52 -11.91 -10.14
CA ASN A 78 4.50 -12.96 -10.17
C ASN A 78 4.46 -13.72 -11.49
N VAL A 79 4.49 -13.02 -12.63
CA VAL A 79 4.38 -13.66 -13.96
C VAL A 79 5.60 -14.55 -14.23
N ALA A 80 6.80 -14.06 -13.92
CA ALA A 80 8.05 -14.78 -14.14
C ALA A 80 8.46 -15.68 -12.96
N ASN A 81 7.70 -15.71 -11.86
CA ASN A 81 8.00 -16.48 -10.64
C ASN A 81 9.38 -16.14 -10.05
N LEU A 82 9.72 -14.85 -10.02
CA LEU A 82 10.98 -14.36 -9.47
C LEU A 82 10.96 -14.40 -7.94
N ASN A 83 12.15 -14.34 -7.33
CA ASN A 83 12.27 -14.09 -5.90
C ASN A 83 11.80 -12.65 -5.59
N GLY A 84 10.84 -12.50 -4.67
CA GLY A 84 10.28 -11.20 -4.27
C GLY A 84 11.17 -10.36 -3.35
N SER A 85 12.35 -10.81 -2.97
CA SER A 85 13.22 -10.07 -2.03
C SER A 85 13.62 -8.68 -2.53
N GLY A 86 13.87 -8.52 -3.83
CA GLY A 86 14.16 -7.23 -4.45
C GLY A 86 12.99 -6.25 -4.34
N LEU A 87 11.76 -6.74 -4.55
CA LEU A 87 10.54 -5.96 -4.33
C LEU A 87 10.36 -5.60 -2.85
N GLY A 88 10.72 -6.49 -1.92
CA GLY A 88 10.73 -6.19 -0.50
C GLY A 88 11.66 -5.02 -0.14
N TRP A 89 12.88 -4.99 -0.67
CA TRP A 89 13.82 -3.88 -0.45
C TRP A 89 13.37 -2.58 -1.10
N PHE A 90 12.81 -2.65 -2.31
CA PHE A 90 12.17 -1.48 -2.91
C PHE A 90 11.02 -0.96 -2.04
N SER A 91 10.28 -1.86 -1.38
CA SER A 91 9.14 -1.47 -0.55
C SER A 91 9.54 -0.67 0.68
N VAL A 92 10.65 -1.00 1.37
CA VAL A 92 11.11 -0.16 2.50
C VAL A 92 11.57 1.22 2.03
N TRP A 93 12.17 1.32 0.85
CA TRP A 93 12.52 2.62 0.27
C TRP A 93 11.26 3.47 0.01
N VAL A 94 10.23 2.88 -0.61
CA VAL A 94 8.94 3.57 -0.80
C VAL A 94 8.30 3.96 0.54
N SER A 95 8.41 3.11 1.56
CA SER A 95 7.91 3.43 2.90
C SER A 95 8.58 4.67 3.49
N VAL A 96 9.89 4.84 3.33
CA VAL A 96 10.61 6.04 3.80
C VAL A 96 10.15 7.28 3.04
N ILE A 97 10.00 7.18 1.72
CA ILE A 97 9.50 8.29 0.89
C ILE A 97 8.06 8.66 1.27
N ALA A 98 7.20 7.68 1.52
CA ALA A 98 5.82 7.91 1.94
C ALA A 98 5.74 8.70 3.26
N VAL A 99 6.67 8.49 4.20
CA VAL A 99 6.77 9.30 5.43
C VAL A 99 7.12 10.76 5.10
N VAL A 100 7.98 11.01 4.12
CA VAL A 100 8.27 12.39 3.65
C VAL A 100 7.01 13.05 3.08
N TYR A 101 6.25 12.34 2.23
CA TYR A 101 4.98 12.86 1.72
C TYR A 101 3.94 13.10 2.82
N ALA A 102 3.88 12.25 3.85
CA ALA A 102 3.04 12.48 5.02
C ALA A 102 3.42 13.77 5.75
N MET A 103 4.72 14.00 6.00
CA MET A 103 5.21 15.22 6.65
C MET A 103 4.92 16.47 5.82
N VAL A 104 5.14 16.41 4.50
CA VAL A 104 4.83 17.53 3.60
C VAL A 104 3.32 17.81 3.59
N SER A 105 2.48 16.78 3.54
CA SER A 105 1.01 16.92 3.60
C SER A 105 0.57 17.63 4.88
N ALA A 106 1.18 17.26 6.02
CA ALA A 106 0.83 17.83 7.33
C ALA A 106 1.32 19.28 7.48
N VAL A 107 2.57 19.55 7.11
CA VAL A 107 3.25 20.82 7.42
C VAL A 107 3.02 21.88 6.35
N LYS A 108 3.06 21.50 5.06
CA LYS A 108 2.97 22.45 3.94
C LYS A 108 1.54 22.64 3.47
N PHE A 109 0.79 21.55 3.34
CA PHE A 109 -0.56 21.57 2.78
C PHE A 109 -1.65 21.59 3.85
N HIS A 110 -1.30 21.31 5.11
CA HIS A 110 -2.24 21.19 6.23
C HIS A 110 -3.40 20.23 5.93
N ASP A 111 -3.13 19.19 5.13
CA ASP A 111 -4.12 18.20 4.70
C ASP A 111 -4.03 16.96 5.59
N THR A 112 -4.94 16.87 6.56
CA THR A 112 -5.03 15.74 7.49
C THR A 112 -5.35 14.43 6.78
N VAL A 113 -6.23 14.45 5.79
CA VAL A 113 -6.67 13.23 5.08
C VAL A 113 -5.54 12.65 4.25
N SER A 114 -4.82 13.49 3.50
CA SER A 114 -3.61 13.07 2.77
C SER A 114 -2.50 12.61 3.72
N THR A 115 -2.30 13.30 4.84
CA THR A 115 -1.30 12.89 5.85
C THR A 115 -1.56 11.46 6.34
N LEU A 116 -2.78 11.19 6.80
CA LEU A 116 -3.17 9.86 7.31
C LEU A 116 -3.06 8.79 6.21
N THR A 117 -3.43 9.14 4.97
CA THR A 117 -3.32 8.24 3.81
C THR A 117 -1.87 7.85 3.54
N TRP A 118 -0.95 8.81 3.54
CA TRP A 118 0.49 8.55 3.34
C TRP A 118 1.09 7.73 4.48
N VAL A 119 0.67 7.94 5.72
CA VAL A 119 1.09 7.09 6.86
C VAL A 119 0.62 5.65 6.66
N MET A 120 -0.61 5.43 6.20
CA MET A 120 -1.13 4.10 5.92
C MET A 120 -0.38 3.39 4.80
N TRP A 121 -0.03 4.11 3.73
CA TRP A 121 0.78 3.57 2.65
C TRP A 121 2.21 3.29 3.13
N ALA A 122 2.84 4.17 3.90
CA ALA A 122 4.15 3.89 4.50
C ALA A 122 4.10 2.57 5.31
N TYR A 123 3.07 2.40 6.13
CA TYR A 123 2.86 1.19 6.91
C TYR A 123 2.72 -0.07 6.05
N LEU A 124 1.89 -0.04 5.01
CA LEU A 124 1.67 -1.19 4.12
C LEU A 124 2.95 -1.58 3.36
N TRP A 125 3.70 -0.61 2.84
CA TRP A 125 4.96 -0.88 2.15
C TRP A 125 6.05 -1.41 3.10
N PHE A 126 6.04 -0.96 4.36
CA PHE A 126 6.89 -1.58 5.39
C PHE A 126 6.51 -3.04 5.66
N LEU A 127 5.22 -3.39 5.70
CA LEU A 127 4.78 -4.79 5.84
C LEU A 127 5.23 -5.64 4.64
N PHE A 128 5.20 -5.10 3.43
CA PHE A 128 5.73 -5.76 2.24
C PHE A 128 7.23 -6.05 2.35
N PHE A 129 8.01 -5.12 2.91
CA PHE A 129 9.42 -5.37 3.22
C PHE A 129 9.60 -6.52 4.23
N LEU A 130 8.85 -6.51 5.33
CA LEU A 130 8.93 -7.56 6.34
C LEU A 130 8.58 -8.95 5.77
N SER A 131 7.52 -9.02 4.97
CA SER A 131 7.09 -10.26 4.31
C SER A 131 8.12 -10.73 3.28
N MET A 132 8.49 -9.90 2.30
CA MET A 132 9.20 -10.35 1.11
C MET A 132 10.73 -10.32 1.24
N ALA A 133 11.29 -9.32 1.92
CA ALA A 133 12.75 -9.22 2.11
C ALA A 133 13.21 -9.94 3.38
N LEU A 134 12.44 -9.86 4.47
CA LEU A 134 12.80 -10.52 5.73
C LEU A 134 12.11 -11.87 5.94
N HIS A 135 11.34 -12.34 4.95
CA HIS A 135 10.67 -13.65 4.94
C HIS A 135 9.80 -13.90 6.18
N LYS A 136 9.20 -12.84 6.74
CA LYS A 136 8.27 -12.97 7.87
C LYS A 136 6.95 -13.55 7.35
N LYS A 137 6.45 -14.59 8.01
CA LYS A 137 5.18 -15.27 7.67
C LYS A 137 3.96 -14.42 8.09
N ILE A 138 3.77 -13.28 7.43
CA ILE A 138 2.71 -12.30 7.72
C ILE A 138 1.81 -11.99 6.51
N ASP A 139 1.93 -12.73 5.41
CA ASP A 139 1.22 -12.44 4.14
C ASP A 139 -0.29 -12.33 4.31
N ALA A 140 -0.90 -13.22 5.11
CA ALA A 140 -2.33 -13.15 5.41
C ALA A 140 -2.72 -11.83 6.11
N TYR A 141 -1.83 -11.29 6.95
CA TYR A 141 -2.04 -9.99 7.57
C TYR A 141 -1.85 -8.85 6.58
N VAL A 142 -0.76 -8.88 5.79
CA VAL A 142 -0.52 -7.89 4.73
C VAL A 142 -1.71 -7.84 3.76
N GLY A 143 -2.27 -9.00 3.41
CA GLY A 143 -3.49 -9.13 2.61
C GLY A 143 -4.68 -8.42 3.24
N LYS A 144 -4.94 -8.59 4.55
CA LYS A 144 -6.03 -7.86 5.23
C LYS A 144 -5.84 -6.34 5.21
N VAL A 145 -4.61 -5.87 5.47
CA VAL A 145 -4.29 -4.43 5.44
C VAL A 145 -4.47 -3.87 4.03
N ALA A 146 -3.90 -4.54 3.02
CA ALA A 146 -4.04 -4.17 1.62
C ALA A 146 -5.50 -4.14 1.17
N PHE A 147 -6.32 -5.11 1.61
CA PHE A 147 -7.75 -5.16 1.31
C PHE A 147 -8.45 -3.91 1.84
N VAL A 148 -8.28 -3.57 3.13
CA VAL A 148 -8.92 -2.39 3.72
C VAL A 148 -8.45 -1.12 3.02
N GLN A 149 -7.15 -0.97 2.79
CA GLN A 149 -6.60 0.22 2.12
C GLN A 149 -7.07 0.34 0.67
N SER A 150 -7.25 -0.76 -0.06
CA SER A 150 -7.77 -0.74 -1.44
C SER A 150 -9.11 -0.02 -1.57
N TRP A 151 -9.95 -0.08 -0.54
CA TRP A 151 -11.22 0.62 -0.48
C TRP A 151 -11.11 2.00 0.16
N VAL A 152 -10.49 2.06 1.34
CA VAL A 152 -10.52 3.24 2.22
C VAL A 152 -9.56 4.34 1.76
N THR A 153 -8.43 4.01 1.15
CA THR A 153 -7.43 5.01 0.74
C THR A 153 -7.37 5.21 -0.77
N LEU A 154 -7.98 4.31 -1.56
CA LEU A 154 -7.91 4.34 -3.02
C LEU A 154 -9.29 4.43 -3.68
N THR A 155 -10.07 3.35 -3.64
CA THR A 155 -11.29 3.22 -4.46
C THR A 155 -12.36 4.24 -4.10
N VAL A 156 -12.78 4.30 -2.84
CA VAL A 156 -13.87 5.21 -2.44
C VAL A 156 -13.44 6.68 -2.52
N PRO A 157 -12.23 7.08 -2.06
CA PRO A 157 -11.72 8.42 -2.28
C PRO A 157 -11.69 8.83 -3.75
N ALA A 158 -11.24 7.94 -4.64
CA ALA A 158 -11.21 8.20 -6.07
C ALA A 158 -12.63 8.43 -6.62
N LEU A 159 -13.60 7.60 -6.25
CA LEU A 159 -14.99 7.76 -6.68
C LEU A 159 -15.61 9.07 -6.16
N LEU A 160 -15.38 9.42 -4.89
CA LEU A 160 -15.82 10.69 -4.31
C LEU A 160 -15.18 11.90 -5.00
N SER A 161 -13.90 11.79 -5.41
CA SER A 161 -13.20 12.82 -6.16
C SER A 161 -13.75 12.96 -7.57
N LEU A 162 -13.99 11.84 -8.27
CA LEU A 162 -14.59 11.81 -9.61
C LEU A 162 -16.03 12.34 -9.63
N MET A 163 -16.79 12.15 -8.54
CA MET A 163 -18.11 12.77 -8.35
C MET A 163 -18.06 14.25 -7.96
N GLY A 164 -16.86 14.81 -7.74
CA GLY A 164 -16.66 16.21 -7.37
C GLY A 164 -16.98 16.56 -5.91
N VAL A 165 -17.26 15.57 -5.05
CA VAL A 165 -17.70 15.78 -3.66
C VAL A 165 -16.58 15.65 -2.63
N TRP A 166 -15.40 15.14 -3.02
CA TRP A 166 -14.26 14.89 -2.12
C TRP A 166 -13.83 16.11 -1.30
N LYS A 167 -13.85 17.30 -1.91
CA LYS A 167 -13.42 18.55 -1.27
C LYS A 167 -14.46 19.18 -0.35
N THR A 168 -15.63 18.57 -0.18
CA THR A 168 -16.64 19.11 0.75
C THR A 168 -16.19 18.91 2.21
N PRO A 169 -16.40 19.89 3.11
CA PRO A 169 -15.96 19.78 4.50
C PRO A 169 -16.51 18.54 5.21
N LEU A 170 -17.77 18.19 4.95
CA LEU A 170 -18.42 17.01 5.52
C LEU A 170 -17.71 15.71 5.08
N VAL A 171 -17.41 15.56 3.78
CA VAL A 171 -16.71 14.37 3.28
C VAL A 171 -15.32 14.27 3.87
N SER A 172 -14.55 15.36 3.90
CA SER A 172 -13.20 15.38 4.49
C SER A 172 -13.21 15.01 5.98
N GLN A 173 -14.18 15.53 6.76
CA GLN A 173 -14.32 15.20 8.17
C GLN A 173 -14.70 13.73 8.39
N VAL A 174 -15.70 13.24 7.66
CA VAL A 174 -16.10 11.82 7.70
C VAL A 174 -14.90 10.93 7.36
N TRP A 175 -14.15 11.28 6.30
CA TRP A 175 -13.04 10.47 5.86
C TRP A 175 -11.88 10.44 6.85
N THR A 176 -11.66 11.54 7.59
CA THR A 176 -10.70 11.56 8.69
C THR A 176 -11.06 10.52 9.75
N TYR A 177 -12.34 10.41 10.15
CA TYR A 177 -12.77 9.39 11.10
C TYR A 177 -12.66 7.97 10.56
N VAL A 178 -12.98 7.76 9.28
CA VAL A 178 -12.80 6.46 8.61
C VAL A 178 -11.33 6.04 8.64
N LEU A 179 -10.41 6.96 8.35
CA LEU A 179 -8.97 6.70 8.39
C LEU A 179 -8.49 6.41 9.83
N LEU A 180 -8.93 7.18 10.82
CA LEU A 180 -8.60 6.91 12.22
C LEU A 180 -9.10 5.54 12.67
N ALA A 181 -10.33 5.15 12.30
CA ALA A 181 -10.89 3.84 12.61
C ALA A 181 -10.08 2.70 11.95
N ALA A 182 -9.71 2.85 10.68
CA ALA A 182 -8.85 1.88 10.00
C ALA A 182 -7.46 1.78 10.65
N PHE A 183 -6.90 2.89 11.12
CA PHE A 183 -5.62 2.90 11.83
C PHE A 183 -5.70 2.14 13.16
N VAL A 184 -6.75 2.38 13.95
CA VAL A 184 -7.03 1.65 15.19
C VAL A 184 -7.20 0.15 14.89
N TYR A 185 -7.95 -0.20 13.83
CA TYR A 185 -8.09 -1.58 13.40
C TYR A 185 -6.73 -2.24 13.08
N PHE A 186 -5.85 -1.55 12.35
CA PHE A 186 -4.51 -2.08 12.06
C PHE A 186 -3.65 -2.26 13.30
N ILE A 187 -3.71 -1.35 14.28
CA ILE A 187 -3.02 -1.49 15.57
C ILE A 187 -3.53 -2.73 16.30
N VAL A 188 -4.85 -2.90 16.41
CA VAL A 188 -5.46 -4.06 17.07
C VAL A 188 -5.01 -5.36 16.40
N CYS A 189 -5.08 -5.45 15.08
CA CYS A 189 -4.61 -6.63 14.35
C CYS A 189 -3.11 -6.88 14.52
N THR A 190 -2.29 -5.83 14.54
CA THR A 190 -0.85 -5.94 14.80
C THR A 190 -0.58 -6.53 16.18
N VAL A 191 -1.24 -5.99 17.22
CA VAL A 191 -1.10 -6.48 18.60
C VAL A 191 -1.53 -7.94 18.70
N GLN A 192 -2.66 -8.30 18.10
CA GLN A 192 -3.15 -9.69 18.08
C GLN A 192 -2.12 -10.65 17.46
N LEU A 193 -1.49 -10.27 16.34
CA LEU A 193 -0.45 -11.08 15.71
C LEU A 193 0.77 -11.28 16.61
N PHE A 194 1.21 -10.21 17.29
CA PHE A 194 2.31 -10.30 18.25
C PHE A 194 1.96 -11.21 19.43
N VAL A 195 0.74 -11.11 19.97
CA VAL A 195 0.27 -11.98 21.07
C VAL A 195 0.22 -13.44 20.65
N SER A 196 -0.42 -13.76 19.51
CA SER A 196 -0.49 -15.13 18.99
C SER A 196 0.88 -15.71 18.66
N SER A 197 1.82 -14.89 18.18
CA SER A 197 3.20 -15.36 17.93
C SER A 197 3.96 -15.71 19.21
N ARG A 198 3.63 -15.07 20.34
CA ARG A 198 4.25 -15.33 21.65
C ARG A 198 3.65 -16.57 22.33
N SER A 199 2.34 -16.77 22.25
CA SER A 199 1.69 -17.95 22.86
C SER A 199 2.22 -19.25 22.24
N VAL A 200 2.35 -19.31 20.91
CA VAL A 200 2.91 -20.47 20.20
C VAL A 200 4.35 -20.78 20.63
N LYS A 201 5.14 -19.75 20.97
CA LYS A 201 6.54 -19.92 21.40
C LYS A 201 6.66 -20.40 22.86
N ILE A 202 5.64 -20.20 23.69
CA ILE A 202 5.59 -20.64 25.08
C ILE A 202 5.12 -22.10 25.18
N GLU A 203 4.26 -22.54 24.25
CA GLU A 203 3.71 -23.90 24.24
C GLU A 203 4.63 -24.96 23.63
N THR A 204 5.67 -24.60 22.86
CA THR A 204 6.70 -25.57 22.45
C THR A 204 7.57 -25.92 23.67
N PRO A 205 7.45 -27.12 24.26
CA PRO A 205 8.33 -27.52 25.34
C PRO A 205 9.74 -27.59 24.77
N VAL A 206 10.73 -27.16 25.55
CA VAL A 206 12.14 -27.47 25.29
C VAL A 206 12.24 -29.00 25.25
N GLU A 207 12.18 -29.57 24.06
CA GLU A 207 12.31 -31.01 23.88
C GLU A 207 13.67 -31.38 24.46
N THR A 208 13.58 -32.11 25.56
CA THR A 208 14.68 -32.50 26.41
C THR A 208 15.79 -33.10 25.56
N ARG A 209 16.91 -32.40 25.51
CA ARG A 209 18.23 -32.99 25.24
C ARG A 209 18.50 -33.97 26.39
N LYS A 210 17.94 -35.18 26.30
CA LYS A 210 18.25 -36.30 27.19
C LYS A 210 18.75 -37.47 26.34
N LEU A 211 20.08 -37.62 26.39
CA LEU A 211 20.82 -38.87 26.58
C LEU A 211 20.45 -40.06 25.68
N ALA A 212 21.27 -40.29 24.64
CA ALA A 212 21.99 -41.54 24.38
C ALA A 212 23.08 -41.28 23.34
#